data_AF-A0A917W8I8-F1
#
_entry.id   AF-A0A917W8I8-F1
#
_cell.length_a   1.000
_cell.length_b   1.000
_cell.length_c   1.000
_cell.angle_alpha   90.00
_cell.angle_beta   90.00
_cell.angle_gamma   90.00
#
_symmetry.space_group_name_H-M   'P 1'
#
loop_
_entity.id
_entity.type
_entity.pdbx_description
1 polymer ?
#
loop_
_entity_poly.entity_id
_entity_poly.type
_entity_poly.pdbx_seq_one_letter_code
_entity_poly.pdbx_strand_id
1 'polypeptide(L)'
;MHRVSKVSLGEALTVVSGPNPPTSDGFRSTRVQVLHWRVDREFSDPGPHLHESSDEVYVVLEGSIDVQVKNDTILVGPDEALVVGAGVVHSLVAVQHPA
;
A
#
# COMPACT_ATOMS: atom_id res chain seq x y z
N MET A 1 -7.50 24.94 14.22
CA MET A 1 -7.96 24.87 12.82
C MET A 1 -8.07 23.42 12.42
N HIS A 2 -9.22 22.98 11.92
CA HIS A 2 -9.37 21.62 11.38
C HIS A 2 -8.86 21.62 9.94
N ARG A 3 -7.88 20.75 9.65
CA ARG A 3 -7.29 20.63 8.32
C ARG A 3 -8.00 19.51 7.58
N VAL A 4 -8.57 19.82 6.42
CA VAL A 4 -9.28 18.87 5.56
C VAL A 4 -8.61 18.87 4.18
N SER A 5 -8.36 17.67 3.65
CA SER A 5 -7.84 17.45 2.30
C SER A 5 -8.82 16.56 1.54
N LYS A 6 -9.13 16.92 0.30
CA LYS A 6 -9.83 16.03 -0.65
C LYS A 6 -8.81 15.65 -1.72
N VAL A 7 -8.42 14.38 -1.75
CA VAL A 7 -7.37 13.86 -2.65
C VAL A 7 -8.01 13.16 -3.85
N SER A 8 -7.51 13.40 -5.06
CA SER A 8 -7.90 12.64 -6.24
C SER A 8 -7.14 11.32 -6.31
N LEU A 9 -7.83 10.19 -6.50
CA LEU A 9 -7.23 8.85 -6.60
C LEU A 9 -7.05 8.39 -8.06
N GLY A 10 -6.96 9.35 -8.98
CA GLY A 10 -6.96 9.11 -10.43
C GLY A 10 -5.70 8.46 -10.98
N GLU A 11 -4.58 8.62 -10.29
CA GLU A 11 -3.26 8.18 -10.73
C GLU A 11 -2.99 6.72 -10.35
N ALA A 12 -2.07 6.08 -11.07
CA ALA A 12 -1.64 4.70 -10.77
C ALA A 12 -1.11 4.55 -9.34
N LEU A 13 -0.37 5.56 -8.84
CA LEU A 13 0.04 5.66 -7.45
C LEU A 13 -0.28 7.05 -6.92
N THR A 14 -1.09 7.13 -5.88
CA THR A 14 -1.45 8.38 -5.21
C THR A 14 -0.98 8.35 -3.75
N VAL A 15 -0.26 9.39 -3.31
CA VAL A 15 0.05 9.59 -1.88
C VAL A 15 -1.09 10.37 -1.23
N VAL A 16 -2.02 9.65 -0.62
CA VAL A 16 -3.15 10.25 0.12
C VAL A 16 -2.64 10.96 1.37
N SER A 17 -1.68 10.37 2.08
CA SER A 17 -1.00 10.99 3.21
C SER A 17 0.47 10.60 3.28
N GLY A 18 1.32 11.52 3.71
CA GLY A 18 2.75 11.29 3.93
C GLY A 18 3.47 12.59 4.29
N PRO A 19 4.77 12.58 4.63
CA PRO A 19 5.48 13.78 5.10
C PRO A 19 5.60 14.83 3.99
N ASN A 20 5.82 14.38 2.76
CA ASN A 20 5.99 15.20 1.57
C ASN A 20 5.16 14.62 0.41
N PRO A 21 3.83 14.81 0.41
CA PRO A 21 3.00 14.41 -0.72
C PRO A 21 3.47 15.15 -1.99
N PRO A 22 3.52 14.47 -3.15
CA PRO A 22 3.97 15.05 -4.41
C PRO A 22 2.96 16.06 -4.98
N THR A 23 1.68 15.89 -4.63
CA THR A 23 0.59 16.77 -5.04
C THR A 23 0.17 17.69 -3.91
N SER A 24 -0.41 18.84 -4.25
CA SER A 24 -0.84 19.85 -3.27
C SER A 24 -2.09 19.44 -2.49
N ASP A 25 -2.88 18.49 -3.00
CA ASP A 25 -4.08 17.96 -2.36
C ASP A 25 -3.78 16.88 -1.30
N GLY A 26 -2.62 16.23 -1.37
CA GLY A 26 -2.19 15.19 -0.42
C GLY A 26 -2.06 15.70 1.03
N PHE A 27 -2.41 14.84 2.00
CA PHE A 27 -2.39 15.20 3.41
C PHE A 27 -1.00 15.02 4.04
N ARG A 28 -0.29 16.14 4.29
CA ARG A 28 0.97 16.16 5.05
C ARG A 28 0.86 15.56 6.46
N SER A 29 1.55 14.45 6.71
CA SER A 29 1.57 13.75 7.99
C SER A 29 2.93 13.09 8.20
N THR A 30 3.45 13.15 9.42
CA THR A 30 4.63 12.37 9.84
C THR A 30 4.26 11.14 10.67
N ARG A 31 2.95 10.89 10.86
CA ARG A 31 2.43 9.83 11.74
C ARG A 31 1.87 8.63 10.99
N VAL A 32 1.39 8.86 9.76
CA VAL A 32 0.81 7.83 8.90
C VAL A 32 1.13 8.17 7.46
N GLN A 33 1.47 7.15 6.69
CA GLN A 33 1.51 7.21 5.24
C GLN A 33 0.32 6.41 4.72
N VAL A 34 -0.40 6.98 3.76
CA VAL A 34 -1.50 6.29 3.08
C VAL A 34 -1.23 6.42 1.60
N LEU A 35 -1.06 5.28 0.94
CA LEU A 35 -0.87 5.16 -0.49
C LEU A 35 -2.11 4.50 -1.08
N HIS A 36 -2.53 4.96 -2.24
CA HIS A 36 -3.55 4.30 -3.05
C HIS A 36 -2.93 3.89 -4.36
N TRP A 37 -3.02 2.60 -4.68
CA TRP A 37 -2.54 2.03 -5.92
C TRP A 37 -3.74 1.68 -6.80
N ARG A 38 -3.77 2.23 -8.02
CA ARG A 38 -4.63 1.76 -9.10
C ARG A 38 -3.75 1.00 -10.08
N VAL A 39 -3.99 -0.29 -10.19
CA VAL A 39 -3.10 -1.20 -10.91
C VAL A 39 -3.83 -1.70 -12.15
N ASP A 40 -3.31 -1.36 -13.33
CA ASP A 40 -3.80 -1.81 -14.63
C ASP A 40 -2.90 -2.89 -15.26
N ARG A 41 -1.76 -3.17 -14.62
CA ARG A 41 -0.78 -4.18 -15.03
C ARG A 41 -0.19 -4.85 -13.82
N GLU A 42 0.01 -6.16 -13.92
CA GLU A 42 0.67 -6.91 -12.86
C GLU A 42 2.09 -6.39 -12.60
N PHE A 43 2.46 -6.36 -11.32
CA PHE A 43 3.83 -6.09 -10.90
C PHE A 43 4.16 -6.85 -9.61
N SER A 44 5.43 -6.82 -9.26
CA SER A 44 5.98 -7.34 -8.01
C SER A 44 7.05 -6.38 -7.49
N ASP A 45 7.39 -6.51 -6.21
CA ASP A 45 8.52 -5.80 -5.64
C ASP A 45 9.84 -6.29 -6.26
N PRO A 46 10.90 -5.45 -6.25
CA PRO A 46 12.24 -5.86 -6.68
C PRO A 46 12.83 -7.02 -5.87
N GLY A 47 12.32 -7.25 -4.66
CA GLY A 47 12.70 -8.34 -3.77
C GLY A 47 12.22 -8.11 -2.33
N PRO A 48 12.47 -9.06 -1.43
CA PRO A 48 12.04 -8.97 -0.04
C PRO A 48 12.68 -7.80 0.70
N HIS A 49 11.89 -7.13 1.53
CA HIS A 49 12.31 -5.98 2.33
C HIS A 49 11.60 -5.96 3.68
N LEU A 50 11.93 -4.97 4.53
CA LEU A 50 11.29 -4.75 5.81
C LEU A 50 11.22 -3.26 6.16
N HIS A 51 10.28 -2.92 7.01
CA HIS A 51 10.16 -1.60 7.63
C HIS A 51 10.58 -1.70 9.10
N GLU A 52 11.62 -0.94 9.51
CA GLU A 52 12.19 -1.08 10.86
C GLU A 52 11.31 -0.47 11.97
N SER A 53 10.53 0.55 11.64
CA SER A 53 9.85 1.41 12.62
C SER A 53 8.36 1.63 12.35
N SER A 54 7.80 0.94 11.37
CA SER A 54 6.39 1.05 11.01
C SER A 54 5.83 -0.33 10.64
N ASP A 55 4.61 -0.59 11.11
CA ASP A 55 3.78 -1.63 10.51
C ASP A 55 3.30 -1.18 9.13
N GLU A 56 3.06 -2.13 8.24
CA GLU A 56 2.43 -1.90 6.94
C GLU A 56 1.09 -2.63 6.87
N VAL A 57 0.08 -1.98 6.29
CA VAL A 57 -1.25 -2.57 6.12
C VAL A 57 -1.63 -2.48 4.65
N TYR A 58 -1.81 -3.63 4.03
CA TYR A 58 -2.42 -3.76 2.72
C TYR A 58 -3.92 -3.91 2.90
N VAL A 59 -4.70 -3.04 2.25
CA VAL A 59 -6.16 -3.16 2.16
C VAL A 59 -6.50 -3.31 0.69
N VAL A 60 -7.03 -4.46 0.31
CA VAL A 60 -7.38 -4.74 -1.09
C VAL A 60 -8.82 -4.34 -1.32
N LEU A 61 -9.02 -3.36 -2.20
CA LEU A 61 -10.35 -2.85 -2.54
C LEU A 61 -10.97 -3.63 -3.69
N GLU A 62 -10.18 -3.95 -4.71
CA GLU A 62 -10.56 -4.75 -5.86
C GLU A 62 -9.32 -5.54 -6.35
N GLY A 63 -9.51 -6.68 -7.02
CA GLY A 63 -8.41 -7.53 -7.48
C GLY A 63 -7.82 -8.37 -6.36
N SER A 64 -6.52 -8.65 -6.40
CA SER A 64 -5.83 -9.37 -5.33
C SER A 64 -4.34 -9.04 -5.28
N ILE A 65 -3.71 -9.38 -4.17
CA ILE A 65 -2.25 -9.39 -4.04
C ILE A 65 -1.78 -10.73 -3.46
N ASP A 66 -0.62 -11.17 -3.89
CA ASP A 66 0.15 -12.24 -3.25
C ASP A 66 1.32 -11.63 -2.49
N VAL A 67 1.35 -11.82 -1.18
CA VAL A 67 2.42 -11.33 -0.31
C VAL A 67 3.21 -12.51 0.23
N GLN A 68 4.50 -12.55 -0.05
CA GLN A 68 5.41 -13.51 0.54
C GLN A 68 5.88 -13.01 1.90
N VAL A 69 5.70 -13.84 2.95
CA VAL A 69 6.19 -13.61 4.30
C VAL A 69 6.92 -14.87 4.76
N LYS A 70 8.23 -14.78 4.98
CA LYS A 70 9.10 -15.94 5.25
C LYS A 70 8.98 -17.02 4.16
N ASN A 71 8.37 -18.16 4.47
CA ASN A 71 8.19 -19.30 3.57
C ASN A 71 6.76 -19.43 3.05
N ASP A 72 5.86 -18.54 3.49
CA ASP A 72 4.44 -18.60 3.16
C ASP A 72 4.12 -17.51 2.13
N THR A 73 3.23 -17.84 1.20
CA THR A 73 2.59 -16.87 0.31
C THR A 73 1.15 -16.71 0.75
N ILE A 74 0.76 -15.47 1.03
CA ILE A 74 -0.56 -15.10 1.51
C ILE A 74 -1.28 -14.39 0.35
N LEU A 75 -2.35 -14.99 -0.14
CA LEU A 75 -3.29 -14.34 -1.05
C LEU A 75 -4.21 -13.44 -0.23
N VAL A 76 -4.36 -12.19 -0.65
CA VAL A 76 -5.26 -11.20 -0.05
C VAL A 76 -6.19 -10.69 -1.14
N GLY A 77 -7.48 -10.96 -0.98
CA GLY A 77 -8.54 -10.58 -1.93
C GLY A 77 -9.31 -9.34 -1.52
N PRO A 78 -10.36 -8.97 -2.28
CA PRO A 78 -11.19 -7.80 -1.99
C PRO A 78 -11.83 -7.89 -0.59
N ASP A 79 -11.98 -6.75 0.06
CA ASP A 79 -12.51 -6.62 1.44
C ASP A 79 -11.66 -7.28 2.53
N GLU A 80 -10.44 -7.72 2.18
CA GLU A 80 -9.46 -8.25 3.12
C GLU A 80 -8.31 -7.27 3.36
N ALA A 81 -7.64 -7.45 4.48
CA ALA A 81 -6.44 -6.72 4.82
C ALA A 81 -5.36 -7.65 5.38
N LEU A 82 -4.12 -7.39 4.99
CA LEU A 82 -2.93 -8.01 5.57
C LEU A 82 -2.16 -6.96 6.36
N VAL A 83 -1.86 -7.28 7.62
CA VAL A 83 -1.00 -6.46 8.48
C VAL A 83 0.37 -7.12 8.59
N VAL A 84 1.40 -6.38 8.19
CA VAL A 84 2.79 -6.78 8.34
C VAL A 84 3.42 -5.94 9.45
N GLY A 85 3.80 -6.60 10.54
CA GLY A 85 4.42 -5.92 11.67
C GLY A 85 5.82 -5.39 11.34
N ALA A 86 6.24 -4.33 12.02
CA ALA A 86 7.60 -3.79 11.92
C ALA A 86 8.65 -4.90 12.13
N GLY A 87 9.70 -4.88 11.29
CA GLY A 87 10.78 -5.87 11.29
C GLY A 87 10.46 -7.20 10.61
N VAL A 88 9.23 -7.42 10.12
CA VAL A 88 8.87 -8.62 9.37
C VAL A 88 9.29 -8.46 7.91
N VAL A 89 10.12 -9.40 7.41
CA VAL A 89 10.51 -9.44 6.00
C VAL A 89 9.34 -9.91 5.14
N HIS A 90 9.03 -9.14 4.09
CA HIS A 90 7.93 -9.41 3.17
C HIS A 90 8.23 -8.90 1.75
N SER A 91 7.42 -9.32 0.79
CA SER A 91 7.46 -8.89 -0.62
C SER A 91 6.10 -9.06 -1.27
N LEU A 92 5.61 -8.08 -2.02
CA LEU A 92 4.58 -8.30 -3.03
C LEU A 92 5.17 -9.12 -4.17
N VAL A 93 4.68 -10.34 -4.38
CA VAL A 93 5.16 -11.22 -5.46
C VAL A 93 4.22 -11.25 -6.66
N ALA A 94 2.96 -10.86 -6.46
CA ALA A 94 2.03 -10.55 -7.54
C ALA A 94 0.99 -9.53 -7.06
N VAL A 95 0.59 -8.65 -7.97
CA VAL A 95 -0.55 -7.74 -7.80
C VAL A 95 -1.43 -7.90 -9.02
N GLN A 96 -2.63 -8.45 -8.84
CA GLN A 96 -3.56 -8.73 -9.93
C GLN A 96 -4.67 -7.68 -9.98
N HIS A 97 -4.94 -7.16 -11.18
CA HIS A 97 -6.05 -6.24 -11.40
C HIS A 97 -7.38 -7.01 -11.42
N PRO A 98 -8.52 -6.35 -11.13
CA PRO A 98 -9.84 -6.94 -11.29
C PRO A 98 -10.07 -7.41 -12.74
N ALA A 99 -10.84 -8.48 -12.92
CA ALA A 99 -11.21 -9.01 -14.23
C ALA A 99 -12.18 -8.09 -14.99
#